data_AF-A0A0J7KSD8-F1
#
_entry.id   AF-A0A0J7KSD8-F1
#
_cell.length_a   1.000
_cell.length_b   1.000
_cell.length_c   1.000
_cell.angle_alpha   90.00
_cell.angle_beta   90.00
_cell.angle_gamma   90.00
#
_symmetry.space_group_name_H-M   'P 1'
#
loop_
_entity.id
_entity.type
_entity.pdbx_description
1 polymer ?
#
loop_
_entity_poly.entity_id
_entity_poly.type
_entity_poly.pdbx_seq_one_letter_code
_entity_poly.pdbx_strand_id
1 'polypeptide(L)'
;MELVPLRQATARNTAKAITEKVILRHGRPDVVLSDNGTQFTSTAFTQRLAEFGIKHRITPVYTPQCNPVERTNCTVKTMISQYVEDDHKNWDEHLPAL
;
A
#
# COMPACT_ATOMS: atom_id res chain seq x y z
N MET A 1 10.89 1.82 3.63
CA MET A 1 9.50 1.35 3.46
C MET A 1 8.59 2.44 3.99
N GLU A 2 7.42 2.68 3.39
CA GLU A 2 6.44 3.66 3.89
C GLU A 2 5.15 2.93 4.28
N LEU A 3 4.69 3.16 5.51
CA LEU A 3 3.49 2.55 6.08
C LEU A 3 2.44 3.64 6.28
N VAL A 4 1.25 3.44 5.70
CA VAL A 4 0.15 4.39 5.79
C VAL A 4 -1.08 3.64 6.27
N PRO A 5 -1.54 3.87 7.52
CA PRO A 5 -2.76 3.23 8.01
C PRO A 5 -3.98 3.79 7.28
N LEU A 6 -4.88 2.91 6.86
CA LEU A 6 -6.14 3.26 6.22
C LEU A 6 -7.28 2.61 6.97
N ARG A 7 -8.25 3.40 7.43
CA ARG A 7 -9.48 2.88 8.06
C ARG A 7 -10.26 1.95 7.13
N GLN A 8 -10.24 2.25 5.84
CA GLN A 8 -10.79 1.39 4.79
C GLN A 8 -9.90 1.46 3.55
N ALA A 9 -9.47 0.30 3.06
CA ALA A 9 -8.69 0.14 1.85
C ALA A 9 -9.57 0.27 0.59
N THR A 10 -10.28 1.38 0.45
CA THR A 10 -11.04 1.67 -0.78
C THR A 10 -10.13 2.30 -1.83
N ALA A 11 -10.46 2.13 -3.11
CA ALA A 11 -9.73 2.74 -4.22
C ALA A 11 -9.43 4.24 -4.03
N ARG A 12 -10.44 4.99 -3.58
CA ARG A 12 -10.33 6.43 -3.33
C ARG A 12 -9.33 6.73 -2.21
N ASN A 13 -9.43 6.01 -1.09
CA ASN A 13 -8.54 6.22 0.05
C ASN A 13 -7.10 5.82 -0.31
N THR A 14 -6.92 4.71 -1.01
CA THR A 14 -5.61 4.24 -1.48
C THR A 14 -4.99 5.21 -2.47
N ALA A 15 -5.75 5.73 -3.44
CA ALA A 15 -5.27 6.71 -4.40
C ALA A 15 -4.86 8.03 -3.71
N LYS A 16 -5.65 8.48 -2.73
CA LYS A 16 -5.33 9.65 -1.90
C LYS A 16 -4.03 9.43 -1.13
N ALA A 17 -3.89 8.28 -0.47
CA ALA A 17 -2.70 7.93 0.30
C ALA A 17 -1.43 7.91 -0.57
N ILE A 18 -1.49 7.28 -1.75
CA ILE A 18 -0.35 7.26 -2.68
C ILE A 18 -0.02 8.68 -3.15
N THR A 19 -1.03 9.50 -3.46
CA THR A 19 -0.79 10.88 -3.87
C THR A 19 -0.08 11.67 -2.78
N GLU A 20 -0.62 11.66 -1.55
CA GLU A 20 -0.13 12.49 -0.46
C GLU A 20 1.20 12.01 0.13
N LYS A 21 1.38 10.70 0.25
CA LYS A 21 2.52 10.11 0.95
C LYS A 21 3.65 9.72 0.01
N VAL A 22 3.32 9.35 -1.24
CA VAL A 22 4.34 8.95 -2.23
C VAL A 22 4.61 10.08 -3.21
N ILE A 23 3.61 10.51 -3.98
CA ILE A 23 3.81 11.43 -5.11
C ILE A 23 4.25 12.82 -4.64
N LEU A 24 3.56 13.40 -3.65
CA LEU A 24 3.87 14.74 -3.16
C LEU A 24 5.20 14.80 -2.38
N ARG A 25 5.66 13.68 -1.82
CA ARG A 25 6.85 13.63 -0.97
C ARG A 25 8.11 13.24 -1.73
N HIS A 26 8.02 12.23 -2.60
CA HIS A 26 9.16 11.65 -3.32
C HIS A 26 9.13 11.96 -4.82
N GLY A 27 8.04 12.54 -5.32
CA GLY A 27 7.80 12.74 -6.74
C GLY A 27 7.00 11.58 -7.37
N ARG A 28 6.60 11.75 -8.64
CA ARG A 28 5.85 10.71 -9.34
C ARG A 28 6.77 9.52 -9.68
N PRO A 29 6.36 8.27 -9.40
CA PRO A 29 7.01 7.10 -9.98
C PRO A 29 6.68 6.97 -11.46
N ASP A 30 7.51 6.27 -12.23
CA ASP A 30 7.17 5.92 -13.62
C ASP A 30 6.21 4.74 -13.71
N VAL A 31 6.33 3.80 -12.77
CA VAL A 31 5.52 2.57 -12.71
C VAL A 31 5.10 2.29 -11.28
N VAL A 32 3.83 1.95 -11.10
CA VAL A 32 3.29 1.36 -9.86
C VAL A 32 2.96 -0.10 -10.14
N LEU A 33 3.53 -1.01 -9.35
CA LEU A 33 3.24 -2.43 -9.39
C LEU A 33 2.37 -2.79 -8.18
N SER A 34 1.20 -3.39 -8.40
CA SER A 34 0.31 -3.85 -7.33
C SER A 34 -0.16 -5.28 -7.55
N ASP A 35 -0.74 -5.88 -6.52
CA ASP A 35 -1.51 -7.11 -6.66
C ASP A 35 -2.89 -6.85 -7.30
N ASN A 36 -3.70 -7.92 -7.41
CA ASN A 36 -5.08 -7.89 -7.93
C ASN A 36 -6.11 -7.40 -6.89
N GLY A 37 -5.69 -6.70 -5.83
CA GLY A 37 -6.60 -6.11 -4.86
C GLY A 37 -7.63 -5.18 -5.52
N THR A 38 -8.89 -5.26 -5.09
CA THR A 38 -10.02 -4.51 -5.69
C THR A 38 -9.81 -2.99 -5.65
N GLN A 39 -9.09 -2.50 -4.65
CA GLN A 39 -8.69 -1.10 -4.55
C GLN A 39 -7.72 -0.67 -5.66
N PHE A 40 -6.88 -1.57 -6.15
CA PHE A 40 -5.90 -1.28 -7.18
C PHE A 40 -6.44 -1.55 -8.58
N THR A 41 -7.35 -2.52 -8.74
CA THR A 41 -7.97 -2.83 -10.03
C THR A 41 -9.12 -1.90 -10.40
N SER A 42 -9.58 -1.05 -9.48
CA SER A 42 -10.64 -0.10 -9.76
C SER A 42 -10.26 0.92 -10.84
N THR A 43 -11.23 1.29 -11.66
CA THR A 43 -11.06 2.34 -12.68
C THR A 43 -10.64 3.68 -12.09
N ALA A 44 -11.20 4.05 -10.92
CA ALA A 44 -10.87 5.29 -10.23
C ALA A 44 -9.39 5.37 -9.84
N PHE A 45 -8.82 4.26 -9.37
CA PHE A 45 -7.41 4.19 -9.02
C PHE A 45 -6.51 4.31 -10.25
N THR A 46 -6.80 3.53 -11.30
CA THR A 46 -6.03 3.55 -12.54
C THR A 46 -6.09 4.90 -13.24
N GLN A 47 -7.27 5.54 -13.28
CA GLN A 47 -7.43 6.89 -13.82
C GLN A 47 -6.60 7.91 -13.04
N ARG A 48 -6.61 7.83 -11.70
CA ARG A 48 -5.83 8.74 -10.87
C ARG A 48 -4.32 8.60 -11.13
N LEU A 49 -3.82 7.39 -11.30
CA LEU A 49 -2.41 7.18 -11.67
C LEU A 49 -2.11 7.71 -13.08
N ALA A 50 -3.03 7.51 -14.03
CA ALA A 50 -2.89 8.01 -15.40
C ALA A 50 -2.86 9.56 -15.48
N GLU A 51 -3.62 10.26 -14.62
CA GLU A 51 -3.57 11.73 -14.50
C GLU A 51 -2.16 12.24 -14.16
N PHE A 52 -1.40 11.47 -13.38
CA PHE A 52 -0.01 11.76 -13.06
C PHE A 52 0.99 11.19 -14.07
N GLY A 53 0.52 10.57 -15.16
CA GLY A 53 1.36 9.92 -16.17
C GLY A 53 2.04 8.63 -15.67
N ILE A 54 1.51 8.02 -14.61
CA ILE A 54 2.08 6.83 -13.97
C ILE A 54 1.52 5.58 -14.62
N LYS A 55 2.39 4.64 -15.02
CA LYS A 55 1.97 3.35 -15.58
C LYS A 55 1.61 2.39 -14.44
N HIS A 56 0.38 1.92 -14.41
CA HIS A 56 -0.04 0.90 -13.45
C HIS A 56 0.14 -0.50 -14.04
N ARG A 57 0.85 -1.38 -13.31
CA ARG A 57 1.01 -2.79 -13.62
C ARG A 57 0.45 -3.62 -12.49
N ILE A 58 -0.21 -4.71 -12.84
CA ILE A 58 -0.76 -5.65 -11.88
C ILE A 58 0.04 -6.95 -11.98
N THR A 59 0.50 -7.47 -10.86
CA THR A 59 1.16 -8.79 -10.82
C THR A 59 0.16 -9.88 -11.18
N PRO A 60 0.57 -10.92 -11.93
CA PRO A 60 -0.29 -12.07 -12.18
C PRO A 60 -0.74 -12.72 -10.87
N VAL A 61 -1.92 -13.32 -10.88
CA VAL A 61 -2.38 -14.14 -9.76
C VAL A 61 -1.42 -15.31 -9.60
N TYR A 62 -1.00 -15.61 -8.37
CA TYR A 62 -0.22 -16.81 -8.03
C TYR A 62 1.25 -16.82 -8.48
N THR A 63 1.99 -15.71 -8.28
CA THR A 63 3.45 -15.68 -8.47
C THR A 63 4.19 -15.41 -7.14
N PRO A 64 4.27 -16.39 -6.22
CA PRO A 64 4.88 -16.22 -4.90
C PRO A 64 6.38 -15.82 -4.94
N GLN A 65 7.09 -16.10 -6.04
CA GLN A 65 8.47 -15.65 -6.25
C GLN A 65 8.58 -14.17 -6.68
N CYS A 66 7.51 -13.59 -7.25
CA CYS A 66 7.57 -12.29 -7.92
C CYS A 66 7.10 -11.13 -7.02
N ASN A 67 6.66 -11.41 -5.79
CA ASN A 67 6.13 -10.39 -4.89
C ASN A 67 6.97 -10.24 -3.61
N PRO A 68 8.13 -9.53 -3.66
CA PRO A 68 8.88 -9.18 -2.45
C PRO A 68 8.05 -8.38 -1.44
N VAL A 69 6.94 -7.80 -1.88
CA VAL A 69 5.96 -7.12 -1.03
C VAL A 69 5.29 -8.11 -0.07
N GLU A 70 5.06 -9.37 -0.44
CA GLU A 70 4.46 -10.35 0.50
C GLU A 70 5.36 -10.67 1.68
N ARG A 71 6.66 -10.85 1.44
CA ARG A 71 7.63 -11.03 2.52
C ARG A 71 7.68 -9.80 3.42
N THR A 72 7.73 -8.61 2.82
CA THR A 72 7.73 -7.35 3.56
C THR A 72 6.45 -7.19 4.39
N ASN A 73 5.29 -7.52 3.82
CA ASN A 73 4.01 -7.49 4.52
C ASN A 73 3.98 -8.48 5.68
N CYS A 74 4.57 -9.67 5.53
CA CYS A 74 4.70 -10.64 6.60
C CYS A 74 5.56 -10.07 7.75
N THR A 75 6.73 -9.51 7.43
CA THR A 75 7.61 -8.87 8.41
C THR A 75 6.88 -7.75 9.16
N VAL A 76 6.17 -6.87 8.45
CA VAL A 76 5.42 -5.77 9.08
C VAL A 76 4.31 -6.29 9.98
N LYS A 77 3.55 -7.32 9.56
CA LYS A 77 2.55 -7.94 10.42
C LYS A 77 3.18 -8.49 11.70
N THR A 78 4.31 -9.18 11.59
CA THR A 78 5.03 -9.71 12.76
C THR A 78 5.49 -8.60 13.69
N MET A 79 6.08 -7.52 13.16
CA MET A 79 6.51 -6.37 13.95
C MET A 79 5.33 -5.70 14.66
N ILE A 80 4.22 -5.47 13.97
CA ILE A 80 3.00 -4.92 14.57
C ILE A 80 2.50 -5.86 15.69
N SER A 81 2.41 -7.16 15.44
CA SER A 81 1.96 -8.13 16.46
C SER A 81 2.86 -8.18 17.69
N GLN A 82 4.16 -7.95 17.55
CA GLN A 82 5.08 -7.89 18.69
C GLN A 82 4.89 -6.61 19.51
N TYR A 83 4.55 -5.49 18.86
CA TYR A 83 4.44 -4.18 19.50
C TYR A 83 3.11 -3.96 20.23
N VAL A 84 2.08 -4.70 19.82
CA VAL A 84 0.68 -4.47 20.20
C VAL A 84 0.23 -5.36 21.37
N GLU A 85 1.06 -6.32 21.77
CA GLU A 85 0.82 -7.29 22.86
C GLU A 85 -0.66 -7.75 22.91
N ASP A 86 -1.43 -7.32 23.93
CA ASP A 86 -2.83 -7.70 24.14
C ASP A 86 -3.86 -6.67 23.62
N ASP A 87 -3.50 -5.41 23.36
CA ASP A 87 -4.45 -4.35 22.93
C ASP A 87 -4.28 -3.94 21.47
N HIS A 88 -5.04 -4.62 20.60
CA HIS A 88 -5.03 -4.43 19.17
C HIS A 88 -5.76 -3.19 18.65
N LYS A 89 -6.34 -2.35 19.52
CA LYS A 89 -7.18 -1.24 19.07
C LYS A 89 -6.41 -0.05 18.48
N ASN A 90 -5.21 0.22 18.98
CA ASN A 90 -4.43 1.42 18.64
C ASN A 90 -3.11 1.08 17.94
N TRP A 91 -3.06 -0.06 17.24
CA TRP A 91 -1.86 -0.54 16.55
C TRP A 91 -1.28 0.50 15.56
N ASP A 92 -2.12 1.35 14.99
CA ASP A 92 -1.75 2.37 14.02
C ASP A 92 -0.97 3.54 14.64
N GLU A 93 -1.14 3.80 15.94
CA GLU A 93 -0.36 4.80 16.68
C GLU A 93 1.11 4.38 16.84
N HIS A 94 1.38 3.07 16.81
CA HIS A 94 2.73 2.52 16.94
C HIS A 94 3.50 2.48 15.62
N LEU A 95 2.84 2.70 14.47
CA LEU A 95 3.48 2.65 13.15
C LEU A 95 4.68 3.61 12.95
N PRO A 96 4.68 4.85 13.48
CA PRO A 96 5.85 5.72 13.38
C PRO A 96 7.06 5.25 14.19
N ALA A 97 6.86 4.36 15.17
CA ALA A 97 7.89 3.84 16.06
C ALA A 97 8.45 2.48 15.61
N LEU A 98 7.83 1.86 14.61
CA LEU A 98 8.27 0.61 13.95
C LEU A 98 9.43 0.87 12.97
#